data_AF-A0A968PLV8-F1
#
_entry.id   AF-A0A968PLV8-F1
#
_cell.length_a   1.000
_cell.length_b   1.000
_cell.length_c   1.000
_cell.angle_alpha   90.00
_cell.angle_beta   90.00
_cell.angle_gamma   90.00
#
_symmetry.space_group_name_H-M   'P 1'
#
loop_
_entity.id
_entity.type
_entity.pdbx_description
1 polymer ?
#
loop_
_entity_poly.entity_id
_entity_poly.type
_entity_poly.pdbx_seq_one_letter_code
_entity_poly.pdbx_strand_id
1 'polypeptide(L)'
;MVTSLEDTKRSAIAMKLAEMLALQDLLISNDQKFLTAVSDTELRKRFQNMLEDDQKNKGILETVVVQYGNKAEPKQTTQQMIEKTQQLMQGSELTLLEKVAQHELLKHSQTMMGLLIHKCAQVVGADIEAAIAPLNTVNFENRAHQEQLKGIIEVIGVRELTGKEPDQGLWGRVQDAIAAFSGVVGSAVTQSSDKSDMNIQDIIRMDHQKVNTLFMEIAGSNDPQKIQEYFGQIYKDLTAHSEAEEEVVYPAVRPFYGESDTQELYDEQAQMKAILDDIKSTSPSSPEFKSKVDRLKDIVMDHVRQEESTMFAAIRNNCSDEQQEQLATRFKQAKSRVQDQMAASVR
;
A
#
# COMPACT_ATOMS: atom_id res chain seq x y z
N MET A 1 -37.00 20.35 -13.20
CA MET A 1 -37.14 19.21 -12.27
C MET A 1 -36.32 19.53 -11.05
N VAL A 2 -36.87 19.37 -9.84
CA VAL A 2 -36.10 19.51 -8.60
C VAL A 2 -35.35 18.18 -8.44
N THR A 3 -34.05 18.17 -8.72
CA THR A 3 -33.19 17.02 -8.40
C THR A 3 -33.19 16.81 -6.90
N SER A 4 -33.36 15.58 -6.45
CA SER A 4 -33.33 15.28 -5.02
C SER A 4 -31.90 15.47 -4.47
N LEU A 5 -31.79 15.64 -3.14
CA LEU A 5 -30.49 15.68 -2.46
C LEU A 5 -29.70 14.37 -2.71
N GLU A 6 -30.39 13.24 -2.81
CA GLU A 6 -29.78 11.94 -3.12
C GLU A 6 -29.26 11.88 -4.56
N ASP A 7 -30.01 12.39 -5.54
CA ASP A 7 -29.55 12.46 -6.94
C ASP A 7 -28.28 13.32 -7.07
N THR A 8 -28.21 14.40 -6.29
CA THR A 8 -27.06 15.30 -6.26
C THR A 8 -25.83 14.61 -5.66
N LYS A 9 -25.99 13.87 -4.56
CA LYS A 9 -24.91 13.08 -3.94
C LYS A 9 -24.43 11.97 -4.87
N ARG A 10 -25.36 11.24 -5.50
CA ARG A 10 -25.03 10.17 -6.44
C ARG A 10 -24.29 10.68 -7.67
N SER A 11 -24.68 11.85 -8.19
CA SER A 11 -23.99 12.51 -9.30
C SER A 11 -22.57 12.99 -8.93
N ALA A 12 -22.37 13.44 -7.68
CA ALA A 12 -21.05 13.86 -7.21
C ALA A 12 -20.05 12.68 -7.14
N ILE A 13 -20.50 11.51 -6.68
CA ILE A 13 -19.67 10.29 -6.67
C ILE A 13 -19.38 9.82 -8.10
N ALA A 14 -20.37 9.83 -9.00
CA ALA A 14 -20.13 9.51 -10.43
C ALA A 14 -19.04 10.39 -11.05
N MET A 15 -19.11 11.71 -10.81
CA MET A 15 -18.11 12.66 -11.31
C MET A 15 -16.73 12.35 -10.74
N LYS A 16 -16.63 11.98 -9.45
CA LYS A 16 -15.36 11.59 -8.83
C LYS A 16 -14.80 10.29 -9.42
N LEU A 17 -15.63 9.30 -9.70
CA LEU A 17 -15.23 8.08 -10.41
C LEU A 17 -14.70 8.40 -11.83
N ALA A 18 -15.35 9.31 -12.55
CA ALA A 18 -14.89 9.75 -13.86
C ALA A 18 -13.54 10.49 -13.79
N GLU A 19 -13.35 11.37 -12.80
CA GLU A 19 -12.06 12.03 -12.53
C GLU A 19 -10.95 11.01 -12.20
N MET A 20 -11.28 9.98 -11.41
CA MET A 20 -10.36 8.89 -11.08
C MET A 20 -9.92 8.09 -12.31
N LEU A 21 -10.85 7.78 -13.21
CA LEU A 21 -10.53 7.10 -14.46
C LEU A 21 -9.64 7.97 -15.37
N ALA A 22 -9.93 9.27 -15.49
CA ALA A 22 -9.12 10.19 -16.29
C ALA A 22 -7.69 10.36 -15.71
N LEU A 23 -7.56 10.39 -14.38
CA LEU A 23 -6.26 10.43 -13.71
C LEU A 23 -5.50 9.12 -13.89
N GLN A 24 -6.18 7.97 -13.90
CA GLN A 24 -5.57 6.66 -14.19
C GLN A 24 -4.90 6.64 -15.57
N ASP A 25 -5.54 7.20 -16.59
CA ASP A 25 -4.97 7.31 -17.94
C ASP A 25 -3.70 8.18 -17.96
N LEU A 26 -3.69 9.28 -17.18
CA LEU A 26 -2.51 10.13 -17.05
C LEU A 26 -1.34 9.38 -16.39
N LEU A 27 -1.61 8.65 -15.31
CA LEU A 27 -0.61 7.84 -14.59
C LEU A 27 0.03 6.82 -15.54
N ILE A 28 -0.78 6.00 -16.23
CA ILE A 28 -0.34 5.02 -17.22
C ILE A 28 0.56 5.66 -18.29
N SER A 29 0.15 6.82 -18.83
CA SER A 29 0.96 7.48 -19.87
C SER A 29 2.27 8.07 -19.32
N ASN A 30 2.34 8.38 -18.03
CA ASN A 30 3.56 8.86 -17.40
C ASN A 30 4.52 7.70 -17.12
N ASP A 31 4.02 6.55 -16.63
CA ASP A 31 4.86 5.35 -16.42
C ASP A 31 5.51 4.88 -17.71
N GLN A 32 4.76 4.85 -18.81
CA GLN A 32 5.30 4.55 -20.15
C GLN A 32 6.46 5.49 -20.54
N LYS A 33 6.38 6.78 -20.20
CA LYS A 33 7.48 7.73 -20.45
C LYS A 33 8.68 7.44 -19.54
N PHE A 34 8.45 7.13 -18.26
CA PHE A 34 9.53 6.80 -17.34
C PHE A 34 10.31 5.55 -17.75
N LEU A 35 9.64 4.54 -18.31
CA LEU A 35 10.34 3.37 -18.87
C LEU A 35 11.40 3.71 -19.92
N THR A 36 11.16 4.79 -20.69
CA THR A 36 12.11 5.29 -21.71
C THR A 36 13.13 6.27 -21.15
N ALA A 37 12.76 7.05 -20.13
CA ALA A 37 13.61 8.10 -19.55
C ALA A 37 14.60 7.59 -18.49
N VAL A 38 14.25 6.49 -17.81
CA VAL A 38 15.06 5.91 -16.73
C VAL A 38 16.02 4.86 -17.29
N SER A 39 17.32 5.07 -17.13
CA SER A 39 18.37 4.14 -17.57
C SER A 39 18.62 3.00 -16.59
N ASP A 40 18.38 3.23 -15.29
CA ASP A 40 18.54 2.24 -14.22
C ASP A 40 17.56 1.07 -14.40
N THR A 41 18.10 -0.16 -14.40
CA THR A 41 17.33 -1.37 -14.67
C THR A 41 16.37 -1.74 -13.55
N GLU A 42 16.76 -1.50 -12.29
CA GLU A 42 15.93 -1.80 -11.12
C GLU A 42 14.77 -0.79 -11.02
N LEU A 43 15.06 0.50 -11.21
CA LEU A 43 14.01 1.54 -11.24
C LEU A 43 13.04 1.32 -12.40
N ARG A 44 13.55 0.99 -13.60
CA ARG A 44 12.71 0.67 -14.76
C ARG A 44 11.78 -0.51 -14.47
N LYS A 45 12.26 -1.54 -13.76
CA LYS A 45 11.44 -2.68 -13.37
C LYS A 45 10.32 -2.29 -12.41
N ARG A 46 10.57 -1.39 -11.46
CA ARG A 46 9.52 -0.86 -10.56
C ARG A 46 8.43 -0.14 -11.35
N PHE A 47 8.80 0.77 -12.25
CA PHE A 47 7.84 1.44 -13.15
C PHE A 47 7.08 0.45 -14.04
N GLN A 48 7.73 -0.61 -14.53
CA GLN A 48 7.08 -1.63 -15.35
C GLN A 48 6.01 -2.38 -14.55
N ASN A 49 6.32 -2.78 -13.31
CA ASN A 49 5.37 -3.44 -12.44
C ASN A 49 4.18 -2.52 -12.11
N MET A 50 4.44 -1.26 -11.76
CA MET A 50 3.37 -0.28 -11.51
C MET A 50 2.48 -0.08 -12.74
N LEU A 51 3.06 0.01 -13.94
CA LEU A 51 2.33 0.13 -15.18
C LEU A 51 1.39 -1.06 -15.44
N GLU A 52 1.84 -2.28 -15.16
CA GLU A 52 1.02 -3.49 -15.33
C GLU A 52 -0.16 -3.52 -14.36
N ASP A 53 0.07 -3.17 -13.10
CA ASP A 53 -0.97 -3.03 -12.08
C ASP A 53 -1.96 -1.91 -12.48
N ASP A 54 -1.46 -0.76 -12.90
CA ASP A 54 -2.28 0.38 -13.31
C ASP A 54 -3.16 0.10 -14.53
N GLN A 55 -2.68 -0.72 -15.47
CA GLN A 55 -3.47 -1.19 -16.61
C GLN A 55 -4.61 -2.11 -16.18
N LYS A 56 -4.37 -3.00 -15.21
CA LYS A 56 -5.43 -3.83 -14.61
C LYS A 56 -6.43 -2.97 -13.85
N ASN A 57 -5.94 -2.02 -13.04
CA ASN A 57 -6.76 -1.09 -12.28
C ASN A 57 -7.67 -0.25 -13.16
N LYS A 58 -7.22 0.17 -14.34
CA LYS A 58 -8.08 0.84 -15.31
C LYS A 58 -9.31 0.00 -15.66
N GLY A 59 -9.15 -1.30 -15.94
CA GLY A 59 -10.28 -2.18 -16.24
C GLY A 59 -11.25 -2.34 -15.06
N ILE A 60 -10.73 -2.37 -13.83
CA ILE A 60 -11.55 -2.37 -12.61
C ILE A 60 -12.34 -1.05 -12.49
N LEU A 61 -11.68 0.10 -12.69
CA LEU A 61 -12.32 1.41 -12.63
C LEU A 61 -13.41 1.57 -13.69
N GLU A 62 -13.17 1.14 -14.92
CA GLU A 62 -14.18 1.12 -15.99
C GLU A 62 -15.39 0.28 -15.59
N THR A 63 -15.16 -0.90 -15.00
CA THR A 63 -16.21 -1.78 -14.49
C THR A 63 -17.02 -1.10 -13.39
N VAL A 64 -16.35 -0.46 -12.41
CA VAL A 64 -17.02 0.27 -11.32
C VAL A 64 -17.85 1.43 -11.85
N VAL A 65 -17.33 2.21 -12.81
CA VAL A 65 -18.07 3.31 -13.46
C VAL A 65 -19.35 2.80 -14.13
N VAL A 66 -19.26 1.66 -14.84
CA VAL A 66 -20.43 1.04 -15.49
C VAL A 66 -21.43 0.53 -14.46
N GLN A 67 -20.97 -0.20 -13.43
CA GLN A 67 -21.83 -0.76 -12.38
C GLN A 67 -22.52 0.32 -11.54
N TYR A 68 -21.83 1.44 -11.29
CA TYR A 68 -22.40 2.59 -10.60
C TYR A 68 -23.59 3.21 -11.38
N GLY A 69 -23.63 3.04 -12.71
CA GLY A 69 -24.80 3.32 -13.56
C GLY A 69 -25.08 4.80 -13.86
N ASN A 70 -24.47 5.73 -13.13
CA ASN A 70 -24.58 7.17 -13.39
C ASN A 70 -23.39 7.66 -14.22
N LYS A 71 -23.64 8.01 -15.47
CA LYS A 71 -22.62 8.62 -16.34
C LYS A 71 -22.33 10.05 -15.89
N ALA A 72 -21.06 10.36 -15.71
CA ALA A 72 -20.57 11.70 -15.48
C ALA A 72 -19.27 11.89 -16.24
N GLU A 73 -18.93 13.14 -16.51
CA GLU A 73 -17.66 13.54 -17.09
C GLU A 73 -16.76 14.16 -16.01
N PRO A 74 -15.42 14.06 -16.14
CA PRO A 74 -14.51 14.80 -15.29
C PRO A 74 -14.78 16.31 -15.36
N LYS A 75 -14.54 17.04 -14.26
CA LYS A 75 -14.64 18.51 -14.31
C LYS A 75 -13.68 19.09 -15.33
N GLN A 76 -14.09 20.18 -15.97
CA GLN A 76 -13.23 20.93 -16.90
C GLN A 76 -11.89 21.33 -16.27
N THR A 77 -11.89 21.72 -14.99
CA THR A 77 -10.66 22.05 -14.25
C THR A 77 -9.73 20.85 -14.10
N THR A 78 -10.29 19.65 -13.91
CA THR A 78 -9.54 18.40 -13.82
C THR A 78 -8.92 18.06 -15.18
N GLN A 79 -9.69 18.22 -16.26
CA GLN A 79 -9.18 18.03 -17.63
C GLN A 79 -8.03 19.00 -17.95
N GLN A 80 -8.18 20.29 -17.61
CA GLN A 80 -7.13 21.30 -17.79
C GLN A 80 -5.86 20.98 -17.00
N MET A 81 -6.01 20.51 -15.75
CA MET A 81 -4.88 20.07 -14.93
C MET A 81 -4.16 18.86 -15.55
N ILE A 82 -4.92 17.89 -16.08
CA ILE A 82 -4.37 16.72 -16.77
C ILE A 82 -3.60 17.16 -18.01
N GLU A 83 -4.18 17.98 -18.88
CA GLU A 83 -3.52 18.51 -20.08
C GLU A 83 -2.24 19.25 -19.74
N LYS A 84 -2.27 20.13 -18.72
CA LYS A 84 -1.08 20.88 -18.32
C LYS A 84 0.01 19.97 -17.79
N THR A 85 -0.37 18.94 -17.03
CA THR A 85 0.59 17.96 -16.51
C THR A 85 1.19 17.12 -17.64
N GLN A 86 0.39 16.72 -18.64
CA GLN A 86 0.91 16.03 -19.83
C GLN A 86 1.95 16.86 -20.57
N GLN A 87 1.71 18.17 -20.74
CA GLN A 87 2.68 19.08 -21.35
C GLN A 87 3.99 19.12 -20.55
N LEU A 88 3.93 19.30 -19.24
CA LEU A 88 5.11 19.33 -18.36
C LEU A 88 5.89 18.01 -18.39
N MET A 89 5.19 16.87 -18.43
CA MET A 89 5.83 15.55 -18.51
C MET A 89 6.54 15.31 -19.84
N GLN A 90 6.01 15.84 -20.94
CA GLN A 90 6.61 15.74 -22.29
C GLN A 90 7.74 16.73 -22.50
N GLY A 91 7.64 17.91 -21.88
CA GLY A 91 8.59 19.01 -22.02
C GLY A 91 9.93 18.76 -21.34
N SER A 92 10.84 19.73 -21.48
CA SER A 92 12.16 19.72 -20.84
C SER A 92 12.26 20.66 -19.64
N GLU A 93 11.13 21.28 -19.26
CA GLU A 93 11.04 22.24 -18.16
C GLU A 93 11.25 21.59 -16.80
N LEU A 94 10.91 20.31 -16.66
CA LEU A 94 11.10 19.54 -15.44
C LEU A 94 12.25 18.55 -15.59
N THR A 95 13.07 18.43 -14.53
CA THR A 95 14.05 17.36 -14.43
C THR A 95 13.37 16.00 -14.25
N LEU A 96 14.14 14.90 -14.31
CA LEU A 96 13.59 13.57 -14.06
C LEU A 96 13.04 13.46 -12.64
N LEU A 97 13.79 13.97 -11.65
CA LEU A 97 13.34 14.04 -10.25
C LEU A 97 11.99 14.76 -10.14
N GLU A 98 11.86 15.95 -10.73
CA GLU A 98 10.64 16.77 -10.64
C GLU A 98 9.44 16.09 -11.32
N LYS A 99 9.67 15.40 -12.45
CA LYS A 99 8.62 14.62 -13.12
C LYS A 99 8.15 13.45 -12.26
N VAL A 100 9.06 12.70 -11.65
CA VAL A 100 8.69 11.57 -10.78
C VAL A 100 8.00 12.07 -9.51
N ALA A 101 8.45 13.16 -8.91
CA ALA A 101 7.78 13.81 -7.79
C ALA A 101 6.35 14.26 -8.14
N GLN A 102 6.16 14.88 -9.31
CA GLN A 102 4.83 15.25 -9.79
C GLN A 102 3.95 14.01 -10.02
N HIS A 103 4.52 12.90 -10.49
CA HIS A 103 3.78 11.65 -10.66
C HIS A 103 3.38 11.03 -9.30
N GLU A 104 4.22 11.10 -8.27
CA GLU A 104 3.87 10.70 -6.91
C GLU A 104 2.70 11.51 -6.35
N LEU A 105 2.69 12.83 -6.56
CA LEU A 105 1.56 13.68 -6.17
C LEU A 105 0.24 13.29 -6.87
N LEU A 106 0.31 12.91 -8.15
CA LEU A 106 -0.85 12.42 -8.88
C LEU A 106 -1.34 11.09 -8.30
N LYS A 107 -0.43 10.15 -8.00
CA LYS A 107 -0.75 8.86 -7.39
C LYS A 107 -1.36 9.04 -6.00
N HIS A 108 -0.83 9.96 -5.20
CA HIS A 108 -1.41 10.31 -3.90
C HIS A 108 -2.83 10.86 -4.03
N SER A 109 -3.07 11.77 -4.99
CA SER A 109 -4.41 12.29 -5.29
C SER A 109 -5.39 11.17 -5.68
N GLN A 110 -4.94 10.21 -6.48
CA GLN A 110 -5.72 9.02 -6.87
C GLN A 110 -6.13 8.18 -5.65
N THR A 111 -5.18 7.91 -4.74
CA THR A 111 -5.42 7.20 -3.47
C THR A 111 -6.46 7.92 -2.60
N MET A 112 -6.32 9.23 -2.43
CA MET A 112 -7.24 10.02 -1.62
C MET A 112 -8.65 10.08 -2.21
N MET A 113 -8.76 10.18 -3.53
CA MET A 113 -10.06 10.16 -4.21
C MET A 113 -10.78 8.82 -4.06
N GLY A 114 -10.06 7.70 -4.23
CA GLY A 114 -10.63 6.38 -4.05
C GLY A 114 -11.08 6.11 -2.61
N LEU A 115 -10.33 6.59 -1.61
CA LEU A 115 -10.75 6.53 -0.20
C LEU A 115 -11.98 7.36 0.09
N LEU A 116 -12.06 8.58 -0.47
CA LEU A 116 -13.21 9.44 -0.31
C LEU A 116 -14.46 8.82 -0.94
N ILE A 117 -14.34 8.25 -2.14
CA ILE A 117 -15.45 7.56 -2.82
C ILE A 117 -15.95 6.39 -1.96
N HIS A 118 -15.03 5.58 -1.41
CA HIS A 118 -15.38 4.49 -0.51
C HIS A 118 -16.15 4.98 0.73
N LYS A 119 -15.67 6.04 1.38
CA LYS A 119 -16.35 6.63 2.55
C LYS A 119 -17.69 7.27 2.22
N CYS A 120 -17.82 7.90 1.05
CA CYS A 120 -19.10 8.43 0.60
C CYS A 120 -20.13 7.31 0.36
N ALA A 121 -19.71 6.20 -0.25
CA ALA A 121 -20.59 5.06 -0.52
C ALA A 121 -21.21 4.47 0.76
N GLN A 122 -20.41 4.31 1.81
CA GLN A 122 -20.85 3.82 3.13
C GLN A 122 -22.00 4.63 3.74
N VAL A 123 -22.13 5.91 3.37
CA VAL A 123 -23.16 6.82 3.90
C VAL A 123 -24.34 7.01 2.93
N VAL A 124 -24.15 6.76 1.63
CA VAL A 124 -25.19 6.98 0.62
C VAL A 124 -26.14 5.79 0.49
N GLY A 125 -25.65 4.56 0.56
CA GLY A 125 -26.50 3.37 0.49
C GLY A 125 -25.75 2.09 0.17
N ALA A 126 -26.29 0.95 0.63
CA ALA A 126 -25.69 -0.37 0.45
C ALA A 126 -25.58 -0.81 -1.02
N ASP A 127 -26.50 -0.33 -1.88
CA ASP A 127 -26.43 -0.55 -3.33
C ASP A 127 -25.18 0.09 -3.95
N ILE A 128 -24.84 1.29 -3.49
CA ILE A 128 -23.66 2.01 -3.94
C ILE A 128 -22.38 1.37 -3.41
N GLU A 129 -22.36 0.99 -2.13
CA GLU A 129 -21.23 0.29 -1.52
C GLU A 129 -20.90 -1.00 -2.26
N ALA A 130 -21.91 -1.80 -2.62
CA ALA A 130 -21.73 -2.99 -3.43
C ALA A 130 -21.18 -2.68 -4.84
N ALA A 131 -21.68 -1.64 -5.50
CA ALA A 131 -21.25 -1.25 -6.83
C ALA A 131 -19.78 -0.78 -6.91
N ILE A 132 -19.25 -0.23 -5.81
CA ILE A 132 -17.86 0.24 -5.75
C ILE A 132 -16.91 -0.72 -5.03
N ALA A 133 -17.38 -1.88 -4.55
CA ALA A 133 -16.54 -2.84 -3.83
C ALA A 133 -15.24 -3.23 -4.56
N PRO A 134 -15.21 -3.39 -5.91
CA PRO A 134 -13.97 -3.66 -6.64
C PRO A 134 -12.91 -2.55 -6.51
N LEU A 135 -13.32 -1.31 -6.19
CA LEU A 135 -12.41 -0.17 -5.99
C LEU A 135 -11.42 -0.40 -4.84
N ASN A 136 -11.73 -1.28 -3.89
CA ASN A 136 -10.82 -1.62 -2.80
C ASN A 136 -9.48 -2.20 -3.32
N THR A 137 -9.50 -2.96 -4.42
CA THR A 137 -8.27 -3.46 -5.06
C THR A 137 -7.41 -2.29 -5.51
N VAL A 138 -8.02 -1.37 -6.27
CA VAL A 138 -7.36 -0.19 -6.85
C VAL A 138 -6.80 0.71 -5.74
N ASN A 139 -7.54 0.90 -4.65
CA ASN A 139 -7.09 1.71 -3.51
C ASN A 139 -5.87 1.10 -2.81
N PHE A 140 -5.84 -0.23 -2.70
CA PHE A 140 -4.73 -0.93 -2.08
C PHE A 140 -3.47 -0.84 -2.94
N GLU A 141 -3.58 -1.14 -4.24
CA GLU A 141 -2.45 -1.06 -5.18
C GLU A 141 -1.90 0.36 -5.30
N ASN A 142 -2.77 1.39 -5.37
CA ASN A 142 -2.32 2.77 -5.42
C ASN A 142 -1.50 3.21 -4.19
N ARG A 143 -1.83 2.69 -2.99
CA ARG A 143 -1.01 2.93 -1.79
C ARG A 143 0.34 2.25 -1.90
N ALA A 144 0.37 1.00 -2.37
CA ALA A 144 1.62 0.28 -2.61
C ALA A 144 2.53 1.03 -3.59
N HIS A 145 1.97 1.52 -4.71
CA HIS A 145 2.70 2.32 -5.70
C HIS A 145 3.20 3.65 -5.12
N GLN A 146 2.42 4.32 -4.26
CA GLN A 146 2.88 5.55 -3.60
C GLN A 146 4.17 5.32 -2.81
N GLU A 147 4.27 4.23 -2.06
CA GLU A 147 5.51 3.90 -1.34
C GLU A 147 6.66 3.55 -2.27
N GLN A 148 6.41 2.85 -3.39
CA GLN A 148 7.46 2.61 -4.41
C GLN A 148 8.00 3.93 -4.95
N LEU A 149 7.12 4.88 -5.26
CA LEU A 149 7.49 6.17 -5.83
C LEU A 149 8.35 6.99 -4.88
N LYS A 150 8.09 6.95 -3.58
CA LYS A 150 8.97 7.61 -2.58
C LYS A 150 10.40 7.05 -2.64
N GLY A 151 10.55 5.72 -2.67
CA GLY A 151 11.86 5.09 -2.81
C GLY A 151 12.55 5.42 -4.15
N ILE A 152 11.79 5.49 -5.25
CA ILE A 152 12.33 5.91 -6.55
C ILE A 152 12.80 7.38 -6.50
N ILE A 153 12.02 8.28 -5.88
CA ILE A 153 12.37 9.69 -5.69
C ILE A 153 13.64 9.83 -4.86
N GLU A 154 13.80 9.04 -3.80
CA GLU A 154 15.02 9.02 -3.00
C GLU A 154 16.24 8.64 -3.85
N VAL A 155 16.17 7.53 -4.60
CA VAL A 155 17.28 7.07 -5.45
C VAL A 155 17.63 8.10 -6.52
N ILE A 156 16.63 8.59 -7.27
CA ILE A 156 16.85 9.59 -8.33
C ILE A 156 17.35 10.91 -7.70
N GLY A 157 16.75 11.34 -6.60
CA GLY A 157 17.07 12.58 -5.92
C GLY A 157 18.49 12.60 -5.36
N VAL A 158 18.93 11.54 -4.67
CA VAL A 158 20.30 11.46 -4.16
C VAL A 158 21.30 11.49 -5.32
N ARG A 159 21.04 10.76 -6.40
CA ARG A 159 21.91 10.76 -7.59
C ARG A 159 21.95 12.13 -8.28
N GLU A 160 20.80 12.75 -8.52
CA GLU A 160 20.70 14.02 -9.23
C GLU A 160 21.28 15.18 -8.41
N LEU A 161 21.01 15.22 -7.09
CA LEU A 161 21.44 16.31 -6.22
C LEU A 161 22.89 16.19 -5.73
N THR A 162 23.43 14.97 -5.62
CA THR A 162 24.75 14.74 -5.01
C THR A 162 25.77 14.06 -5.93
N GLY A 163 25.33 13.43 -7.02
CA GLY A 163 26.16 12.60 -7.87
C GLY A 163 26.60 11.27 -7.24
N LYS A 164 25.97 10.84 -6.13
CA LYS A 164 26.29 9.61 -5.40
C LYS A 164 25.12 8.63 -5.37
N GLU A 165 25.40 7.38 -5.02
CA GLU A 165 24.37 6.39 -4.72
C GLU A 165 23.81 6.60 -3.30
N PRO A 166 22.50 6.37 -3.07
CA PRO A 166 21.93 6.36 -1.73
C PRO A 166 22.52 5.23 -0.88
N ASP A 167 22.55 5.43 0.44
CA ASP A 167 22.98 4.39 1.37
C ASP A 167 21.93 3.27 1.42
N GLN A 168 22.19 2.19 0.68
CA GLN A 168 21.19 1.14 0.42
C GLN A 168 20.92 0.20 1.60
N GLY A 169 21.39 0.52 2.81
CA GLY A 169 21.10 -0.26 4.00
C GLY A 169 19.60 -0.56 4.09
N LEU A 170 19.25 -1.85 4.14
CA LEU A 170 17.90 -2.38 4.38
C LEU A 170 17.09 -1.57 5.41
N TRP A 171 17.80 -1.07 6.42
CA TRP A 171 17.25 -0.30 7.53
C TRP A 171 16.92 1.16 7.19
N GLY A 172 17.62 1.82 6.25
CA GLY A 172 17.34 3.20 5.85
C GLY A 172 15.96 3.32 5.20
N ARG A 173 15.70 2.51 4.17
CA ARG A 173 14.40 2.50 3.45
C ARG A 173 13.22 2.05 4.30
N VAL A 174 13.44 1.06 5.17
CA VAL A 174 12.44 0.63 6.16
C VAL A 174 12.17 1.74 7.17
N GLN A 175 13.21 2.44 7.65
CA GLN A 175 13.06 3.57 8.56
C GLN A 175 12.36 4.75 7.90
N ASP A 176 12.65 5.06 6.64
CA ASP A 176 12.03 6.17 5.91
C ASP A 176 10.54 5.91 5.66
N ALA A 177 10.17 4.68 5.28
CA ALA A 177 8.76 4.27 5.17
C ALA A 177 8.03 4.38 6.53
N ILE A 178 8.67 3.94 7.62
CA ILE A 178 8.14 4.01 8.99
C ILE A 178 8.07 5.47 9.50
N ALA A 179 9.04 6.31 9.16
CA ALA A 179 9.12 7.71 9.58
C ALA A 179 8.08 8.58 8.87
N ALA A 180 7.85 8.33 7.57
CA ALA A 180 6.80 8.98 6.80
C ALA A 180 5.40 8.71 7.38
N PHE A 181 5.18 7.54 7.99
CA PHE A 181 3.90 7.16 8.59
C PHE A 181 3.75 7.60 10.06
N SER A 182 4.82 7.48 10.86
CA SER A 182 4.79 7.87 12.28
C SER A 182 4.80 9.39 12.50
N GLY A 183 5.04 10.19 11.44
CA GLY A 183 5.15 11.64 11.53
C GLY A 183 6.42 12.13 12.23
N VAL A 184 7.29 11.22 12.67
CA VAL A 184 8.55 11.53 13.34
C VAL A 184 9.64 11.72 12.27
N VAL A 185 9.50 12.78 11.48
CA VAL A 185 10.67 13.37 10.81
C VAL A 185 11.47 14.04 11.91
N GLY A 186 12.71 13.57 12.10
CA GLY A 186 13.63 13.94 13.18
C GLY A 186 13.43 15.36 13.72
N SER A 187 12.80 15.46 14.89
CA SER A 187 12.78 16.68 15.69
C SER A 187 13.36 16.37 17.06
N ALA A 188 14.69 16.42 17.12
CA ALA A 188 15.27 17.02 18.31
C ALA A 188 14.69 18.45 18.38
N VAL A 189 13.88 18.70 19.42
CA VAL A 189 13.23 19.99 19.72
C VAL A 189 11.96 20.30 18.92
N THR A 190 10.84 19.67 19.32
CA THR A 190 9.64 20.39 19.77
C THR A 190 8.92 19.55 20.84
N GLN A 191 8.66 20.18 21.99
CA GLN A 191 8.06 19.54 23.16
C GLN A 191 6.53 19.41 23.04
N SER A 192 6.04 18.35 23.72
CA SER A 192 4.77 18.24 24.45
C SER A 192 3.46 18.12 23.66
N SER A 193 3.17 16.88 23.25
CA SER A 193 1.93 16.20 23.68
C SER A 193 2.31 14.82 24.25
N ASP A 194 1.96 14.57 25.51
CA ASP A 194 2.15 13.26 26.16
C ASP A 194 1.37 12.16 25.42
N LYS A 195 2.00 10.98 25.31
CA LYS A 195 1.59 9.71 24.64
C LYS A 195 1.90 9.59 23.14
N SER A 196 2.60 8.51 22.78
CA SER A 196 2.61 8.02 21.39
C SER A 196 1.29 7.29 21.12
N ASP A 197 0.28 8.03 20.67
CA ASP A 197 -1.10 7.62 20.37
C ASP A 197 -1.24 6.70 19.14
N MET A 198 -0.52 5.57 19.08
CA MET A 198 -0.69 4.60 18.00
C MET A 198 -1.62 3.47 18.43
N ASN A 199 -2.75 3.32 17.74
CA ASN A 199 -3.69 2.24 17.98
C ASN A 199 -3.27 0.95 17.24
N ILE A 200 -3.97 -0.16 17.50
CA ILE A 200 -3.61 -1.47 16.93
C ILE A 200 -3.62 -1.49 15.40
N GLN A 201 -4.61 -0.82 14.77
CA GLN A 201 -4.72 -0.77 13.32
C GLN A 201 -3.54 -0.02 12.69
N ASP A 202 -3.03 1.00 13.37
CA ASP A 202 -1.87 1.76 12.88
C ASP A 202 -0.61 0.91 12.87
N ILE A 203 -0.39 0.12 13.93
CA ILE A 203 0.82 -0.73 14.03
C ILE A 203 0.77 -1.88 13.04
N ILE A 204 -0.37 -2.55 12.90
CA ILE A 204 -0.55 -3.64 11.92
C ILE A 204 -0.35 -3.08 10.50
N ARG A 205 -0.93 -1.91 10.19
CA ARG A 205 -0.74 -1.27 8.88
C ARG A 205 0.72 -0.93 8.59
N MET A 206 1.49 -0.47 9.58
CA MET A 206 2.92 -0.23 9.41
C MET A 206 3.68 -1.50 9.06
N ASP A 207 3.34 -2.62 9.70
CA ASP A 207 3.94 -3.92 9.38
C ASP A 207 3.59 -4.36 7.95
N HIS A 208 2.32 -4.22 7.55
CA HIS A 208 1.86 -4.53 6.19
C HIS A 208 2.61 -3.71 5.14
N GLN A 209 2.75 -2.41 5.37
CA GLN A 209 3.48 -1.52 4.48
C GLN A 209 4.95 -1.89 4.41
N LYS A 210 5.59 -2.18 5.55
CA LYS A 210 6.99 -2.61 5.59
C LYS A 210 7.21 -3.87 4.76
N VAL A 211 6.37 -4.88 4.95
CA VAL A 211 6.48 -6.15 4.20
C VAL A 211 6.20 -5.94 2.71
N ASN A 212 5.19 -5.14 2.37
CA ASN A 212 4.93 -4.78 0.97
C ASN A 212 6.15 -4.08 0.34
N THR A 213 6.78 -3.12 1.03
CA THR A 213 8.04 -2.51 0.58
C THR A 213 9.11 -3.56 0.32
N LEU A 214 9.32 -4.50 1.24
CA LEU A 214 10.31 -5.57 1.04
C LEU A 214 10.00 -6.48 -0.16
N PHE A 215 8.72 -6.78 -0.44
CA PHE A 215 8.34 -7.51 -1.67
C PHE A 215 8.70 -6.72 -2.93
N MET A 216 8.42 -5.42 -2.93
CA MET A 216 8.72 -4.53 -4.05
C MET A 216 10.25 -4.42 -4.27
N GLU A 217 11.02 -4.43 -3.18
CA GLU A 217 12.48 -4.47 -3.20
C GLU A 217 13.04 -5.76 -3.82
N ILE A 218 12.50 -6.92 -3.45
CA ILE A 218 12.89 -8.21 -4.07
C ILE A 218 12.52 -8.23 -5.55
N ALA A 219 11.33 -7.74 -5.89
CA ALA A 219 10.86 -7.68 -7.26
C ALA A 219 11.80 -6.79 -8.12
N GLY A 220 12.20 -5.62 -7.61
CA GLY A 220 13.07 -4.67 -8.32
C GLY A 220 14.53 -5.12 -8.45
N SER A 221 15.06 -5.83 -7.46
CA SER A 221 16.49 -6.14 -7.39
C SER A 221 16.89 -7.36 -8.25
N ASN A 222 18.09 -7.37 -8.80
CA ASN A 222 18.72 -8.55 -9.43
C ASN A 222 19.95 -9.06 -8.66
N ASP A 223 20.26 -8.45 -7.52
CA ASP A 223 21.38 -8.82 -6.66
C ASP A 223 20.96 -9.94 -5.69
N PRO A 224 21.49 -11.17 -5.83
CA PRO A 224 21.09 -12.29 -4.97
C PRO A 224 21.34 -12.05 -3.48
N GLN A 225 22.34 -11.26 -3.13
CA GLN A 225 22.64 -10.94 -1.73
C GLN A 225 21.54 -10.04 -1.15
N LYS A 226 21.18 -8.96 -1.86
CA LYS A 226 20.09 -8.06 -1.43
C LYS A 226 18.76 -8.80 -1.35
N ILE A 227 18.46 -9.62 -2.36
CA ILE A 227 17.26 -10.46 -2.37
C ILE A 227 17.21 -11.36 -1.13
N GLN A 228 18.32 -12.01 -0.78
CA GLN A 228 18.41 -12.84 0.42
C GLN A 228 18.20 -12.02 1.71
N GLU A 229 18.79 -10.83 1.79
CA GLU A 229 18.63 -9.92 2.93
C GLU A 229 17.17 -9.45 3.09
N TYR A 230 16.53 -9.00 2.02
CA TYR A 230 15.12 -8.59 2.01
C TYR A 230 14.21 -9.74 2.41
N PHE A 231 14.41 -10.93 1.81
CA PHE A 231 13.59 -12.10 2.13
C PHE A 231 13.79 -12.54 3.59
N GLY A 232 15.03 -12.53 4.10
CA GLY A 232 15.30 -12.82 5.50
C GLY A 232 14.58 -11.86 6.45
N GLN A 233 14.38 -10.61 6.02
CA GLN A 233 13.59 -9.62 6.76
C GLN A 233 12.08 -9.90 6.66
N ILE A 234 11.56 -10.20 5.47
CA ILE A 234 10.15 -10.63 5.27
C ILE A 234 9.83 -11.82 6.16
N TYR A 235 10.69 -12.85 6.17
CA TYR A 235 10.50 -14.04 6.98
C TYR A 235 10.36 -13.70 8.46
N LYS A 236 11.24 -12.85 8.98
CA LYS A 236 11.19 -12.40 10.39
C LYS A 236 9.94 -11.57 10.68
N ASP A 237 9.62 -10.61 9.81
CA ASP A 237 8.52 -9.69 10.04
C ASP A 237 7.18 -10.40 9.96
N LEU A 238 6.93 -11.22 8.93
CA LEU A 238 5.68 -11.96 8.77
C LEU A 238 5.49 -13.03 9.87
N THR A 239 6.55 -13.73 10.26
CA THR A 239 6.47 -14.71 11.37
C THR A 239 6.08 -14.01 12.67
N ALA A 240 6.80 -12.95 13.04
CA ALA A 240 6.54 -12.23 14.28
C ALA A 240 5.19 -11.48 14.28
N HIS A 241 4.77 -10.99 13.12
CA HIS A 241 3.49 -10.33 12.94
C HIS A 241 2.33 -11.32 13.09
N SER A 242 2.30 -12.39 12.29
CA SER A 242 1.24 -13.39 12.34
C SER A 242 1.08 -14.03 13.72
N GLU A 243 2.18 -14.45 14.37
CA GLU A 243 2.10 -15.00 15.73
C GLU A 243 1.54 -13.99 16.76
N ALA A 244 1.84 -12.70 16.60
CA ALA A 244 1.29 -11.67 17.48
C ALA A 244 -0.21 -11.42 17.22
N GLU A 245 -0.67 -11.53 15.98
CA GLU A 245 -2.10 -11.44 15.66
C GLU A 245 -2.87 -12.64 16.19
N GLU A 246 -2.35 -13.85 15.97
CA GLU A 246 -2.90 -15.11 16.46
C GLU A 246 -3.03 -15.16 17.98
N GLU A 247 -2.09 -14.56 18.72
CA GLU A 247 -2.09 -14.52 20.19
C GLU A 247 -2.96 -13.39 20.75
N VAL A 248 -2.97 -12.21 20.11
CA VAL A 248 -3.51 -10.99 20.72
C VAL A 248 -4.76 -10.49 19.99
N VAL A 249 -4.69 -10.35 18.67
CA VAL A 249 -5.69 -9.65 17.87
C VAL A 249 -6.88 -10.55 17.59
N TYR A 250 -6.64 -11.74 17.04
CA TYR A 250 -7.70 -12.66 16.64
C TYR A 250 -8.59 -13.10 17.81
N PRO A 251 -8.06 -13.43 19.00
CA PRO A 251 -8.91 -13.73 20.17
C PRO A 251 -9.75 -12.53 20.63
N ALA A 252 -9.24 -11.31 20.46
CA ALA A 252 -9.94 -10.09 20.87
C ALA A 252 -11.06 -9.71 19.91
N VAL A 253 -10.87 -9.91 18.59
CA VAL A 253 -11.88 -9.54 17.57
C VAL A 253 -12.92 -10.62 17.33
N ARG A 254 -12.59 -11.89 17.56
CA ARG A 254 -13.47 -13.05 17.32
C ARG A 254 -14.92 -12.88 17.81
N PRO A 255 -15.21 -12.31 18.99
CA PRO A 255 -16.59 -12.14 19.47
C PRO A 255 -17.47 -11.20 18.62
N PHE A 256 -16.88 -10.28 17.85
CA PHE A 256 -17.61 -9.27 17.08
C PHE A 256 -17.27 -9.24 15.57
N TYR A 257 -16.12 -9.77 15.17
CA TYR A 257 -15.76 -9.97 13.77
C TYR A 257 -16.37 -11.27 13.23
N GLY A 258 -16.52 -12.29 14.07
CA GLY A 258 -17.16 -13.56 13.73
C GLY A 258 -16.18 -14.73 13.70
N GLU A 259 -16.66 -15.92 14.09
CA GLU A 259 -15.83 -17.14 14.17
C GLU A 259 -15.30 -17.57 12.79
N SER A 260 -16.17 -17.56 11.76
CA SER A 260 -15.79 -17.97 10.40
C SER A 260 -14.72 -17.05 9.81
N ASP A 261 -14.95 -15.74 9.86
CA ASP A 261 -14.04 -14.74 9.29
C ASP A 261 -12.70 -14.72 10.03
N THR A 262 -12.71 -14.96 11.36
CA THR A 262 -11.48 -15.07 12.14
C THR A 262 -10.73 -16.38 11.83
N GLN A 263 -11.45 -17.50 11.64
CA GLN A 263 -10.83 -18.77 11.30
C GLN A 263 -10.17 -18.75 9.91
N GLU A 264 -10.77 -18.06 8.94
CA GLU A 264 -10.18 -17.84 7.62
C GLU A 264 -8.80 -17.17 7.73
N LEU A 265 -8.68 -16.11 8.54
CA LEU A 265 -7.38 -15.44 8.78
C LEU A 265 -6.32 -16.39 9.36
N TYR A 266 -6.67 -17.25 10.33
CA TYR A 266 -5.75 -18.27 10.85
C TYR A 266 -5.28 -19.25 9.76
N ASP A 267 -6.21 -19.69 8.90
CA ASP A 267 -5.91 -20.68 7.86
C ASP A 267 -5.01 -20.06 6.77
N GLU A 268 -5.24 -18.80 6.40
CA GLU A 268 -4.37 -18.03 5.51
C GLU A 268 -2.96 -17.86 6.09
N GLN A 269 -2.85 -17.50 7.38
CA GLN A 269 -1.55 -17.36 8.05
C GLN A 269 -0.77 -18.67 8.14
N ALA A 270 -1.45 -19.79 8.37
CA ALA A 270 -0.83 -21.11 8.31
C ALA A 270 -0.29 -21.43 6.91
N GLN A 271 -1.03 -21.08 5.85
CA GLN A 271 -0.56 -21.24 4.48
C GLN A 271 0.65 -20.35 4.18
N MET A 272 0.64 -19.08 4.61
CA MET A 272 1.76 -18.15 4.43
C MET A 272 3.04 -18.66 5.11
N LYS A 273 2.94 -19.17 6.35
CA LYS A 273 4.07 -19.77 7.08
C LYS A 273 4.69 -20.96 6.34
N ALA A 274 3.86 -21.84 5.77
CA ALA A 274 4.35 -22.98 4.98
C ALA A 274 5.12 -22.53 3.71
N ILE A 275 4.64 -21.49 3.03
CA ILE A 275 5.31 -20.94 1.84
C ILE A 275 6.62 -20.23 2.23
N LEU A 276 6.65 -19.52 3.35
CA LEU A 276 7.86 -18.89 3.88
C LEU A 276 8.99 -19.92 4.12
N ASP A 277 8.68 -21.07 4.71
CA ASP A 277 9.66 -22.13 4.95
C ASP A 277 10.15 -22.80 3.66
N ASP A 278 9.26 -22.94 2.66
CA ASP A 278 9.62 -23.43 1.33
C ASP A 278 10.56 -22.47 0.59
N ILE A 279 10.28 -21.15 0.62
CA ILE A 279 11.16 -20.14 0.02
C ILE A 279 12.51 -20.08 0.75
N LYS A 280 12.52 -20.16 2.09
CA LYS A 280 13.75 -20.18 2.90
C LYS A 280 14.70 -21.31 2.51
N SER A 281 14.15 -22.43 2.03
CA SER A 281 14.91 -23.58 1.55
C SER A 281 15.33 -23.48 0.07
N THR A 282 14.93 -22.40 -0.62
CA THR A 282 15.18 -22.17 -2.04
C THR A 282 16.35 -21.20 -2.24
N SER A 283 17.21 -21.43 -3.23
CA SER A 283 18.36 -20.56 -3.50
C SER A 283 17.93 -19.19 -4.06
N PRO A 284 18.38 -18.05 -3.48
CA PRO A 284 18.04 -16.71 -3.96
C PRO A 284 18.45 -16.39 -5.41
N SER A 285 19.42 -17.13 -5.96
CA SER A 285 19.86 -16.99 -7.35
C SER A 285 19.05 -17.82 -8.34
N SER A 286 18.14 -18.69 -7.85
CA SER A 286 17.30 -19.51 -8.72
C SER A 286 16.11 -18.69 -9.27
N PRO A 287 15.67 -18.94 -10.52
CA PRO A 287 14.44 -18.33 -11.05
C PRO A 287 13.19 -18.70 -10.23
N GLU A 288 13.20 -19.88 -9.62
CA GLU A 288 12.12 -20.39 -8.79
C GLU A 288 11.90 -19.53 -7.53
N PHE A 289 12.97 -18.97 -6.94
CA PHE A 289 12.88 -18.13 -5.76
C PHE A 289 11.95 -16.94 -5.94
N LYS A 290 12.15 -16.16 -7.00
CA LYS A 290 11.31 -14.98 -7.28
C LYS A 290 9.86 -15.38 -7.55
N SER A 291 9.63 -16.46 -8.30
CA SER A 291 8.27 -16.95 -8.55
C SER A 291 7.56 -17.36 -7.26
N LYS A 292 8.26 -17.98 -6.30
CA LYS A 292 7.67 -18.31 -5.00
C LYS A 292 7.45 -17.06 -4.14
N VAL A 293 8.37 -16.09 -4.16
CA VAL A 293 8.19 -14.80 -3.48
C VAL A 293 6.99 -14.03 -4.05
N ASP A 294 6.81 -14.02 -5.37
CA ASP A 294 5.65 -13.38 -6.01
C ASP A 294 4.34 -14.08 -5.58
N ARG A 295 4.32 -15.41 -5.52
CA ARG A 295 3.17 -16.16 -4.98
C ARG A 295 2.90 -15.83 -3.52
N LEU A 296 3.94 -15.72 -2.69
CA LEU A 296 3.80 -15.33 -1.29
C LEU A 296 3.24 -13.91 -1.19
N LYS A 297 3.73 -12.98 -2.01
CA LYS A 297 3.25 -11.60 -2.07
C LYS A 297 1.74 -11.59 -2.34
N ASP A 298 1.26 -12.31 -3.34
CA ASP A 298 -0.17 -12.31 -3.68
C ASP A 298 -1.03 -12.75 -2.48
N ILE A 299 -0.66 -13.85 -1.82
CA ILE A 299 -1.38 -14.37 -0.65
C ILE A 299 -1.33 -13.36 0.52
N VAL A 300 -0.16 -12.79 0.81
CA VAL A 300 -0.01 -11.80 1.88
C VAL A 300 -0.84 -10.54 1.56
N MET A 301 -0.88 -10.08 0.31
CA MET A 301 -1.63 -8.88 -0.06
C MET A 301 -3.14 -9.09 -0.05
N ASP A 302 -3.61 -10.30 -0.38
CA ASP A 302 -5.02 -10.67 -0.20
C ASP A 302 -5.41 -10.70 1.28
N HIS A 303 -4.59 -11.31 2.13
CA HIS A 303 -4.78 -11.32 3.59
C HIS A 303 -4.82 -9.90 4.18
N VAL A 304 -3.79 -9.10 3.88
CA VAL A 304 -3.70 -7.69 4.30
C VAL A 304 -4.94 -6.91 3.88
N ARG A 305 -5.43 -7.13 2.66
CA ARG A 305 -6.62 -6.46 2.16
C ARG A 305 -7.87 -6.87 2.94
N GLN A 306 -8.05 -8.15 3.26
CA GLN A 306 -9.16 -8.61 4.10
C GLN A 306 -9.10 -7.88 5.44
N GLU A 307 -7.98 -7.99 6.16
CA GLU A 307 -7.80 -7.37 7.47
C GLU A 307 -8.06 -5.86 7.47
N GLU A 308 -7.46 -5.13 6.53
CA GLU A 308 -7.59 -3.66 6.48
C GLU A 308 -8.99 -3.19 6.08
N SER A 309 -9.72 -3.97 5.29
CA SER A 309 -11.03 -3.59 4.77
C SER A 309 -12.18 -4.03 5.68
N THR A 310 -12.08 -5.18 6.35
CA THR A 310 -13.15 -5.76 7.16
C THR A 310 -12.80 -5.78 8.65
N MET A 311 -11.73 -6.45 9.07
CA MET A 311 -11.36 -6.59 10.49
C MET A 311 -11.11 -5.23 11.15
N PHE A 312 -10.40 -4.33 10.47
CA PHE A 312 -10.15 -2.98 10.96
C PHE A 312 -11.45 -2.17 11.13
N ALA A 313 -12.43 -2.36 10.24
CA ALA A 313 -13.75 -1.76 10.42
C ALA A 313 -14.47 -2.32 11.65
N ALA A 314 -14.39 -3.63 11.89
CA ALA A 314 -14.95 -4.28 13.06
C ALA A 314 -14.31 -3.75 14.36
N ILE A 315 -12.98 -3.59 14.39
CA ILE A 315 -12.26 -3.01 15.54
C ILE A 315 -12.75 -1.58 15.82
N ARG A 316 -12.81 -0.70 14.80
CA ARG A 316 -13.27 0.69 14.98
C ARG A 316 -14.69 0.79 15.51
N ASN A 317 -15.56 -0.14 15.11
CA ASN A 317 -16.97 -0.11 15.47
C ASN A 317 -17.26 -0.71 16.86
N ASN A 318 -16.35 -1.53 17.40
CA ASN A 318 -16.60 -2.31 18.62
C ASN A 318 -15.59 -2.06 19.76
N CYS A 319 -14.48 -1.36 19.51
CA CYS A 319 -13.46 -1.06 20.51
C CYS A 319 -13.33 0.45 20.76
N SER A 320 -13.27 0.84 22.04
CA SER A 320 -12.87 2.21 22.42
C SER A 320 -11.41 2.49 22.06
N ASP A 321 -11.04 3.76 21.96
CA ASP A 321 -9.64 4.16 21.68
C ASP A 321 -8.67 3.55 22.70
N GLU A 322 -9.04 3.54 23.98
CA GLU A 322 -8.24 2.91 25.05
C GLU A 322 -8.06 1.40 24.83
N GLN A 323 -9.10 0.68 24.41
CA GLN A 323 -9.00 -0.74 24.09
C GLN A 323 -8.06 -0.98 22.89
N GLN A 324 -8.11 -0.11 21.88
CA GLN A 324 -7.24 -0.21 20.72
C GLN A 324 -5.77 0.10 21.08
N GLU A 325 -5.51 1.06 21.97
CA GLU A 325 -4.17 1.34 22.54
C GLU A 325 -3.62 0.15 23.37
N GLN A 326 -4.49 -0.50 24.15
CA GLN A 326 -4.11 -1.67 24.93
C GLN A 326 -3.78 -2.87 24.03
N LEU A 327 -4.58 -3.11 22.99
CA LEU A 327 -4.29 -4.14 21.97
C LEU A 327 -2.97 -3.85 21.27
N ALA A 328 -2.73 -2.60 20.86
CA ALA A 328 -1.47 -2.14 20.30
C ALA A 328 -0.26 -2.49 21.18
N THR A 329 -0.37 -2.23 22.48
CA THR A 329 0.70 -2.50 23.45
C THR A 329 0.96 -4.00 23.58
N ARG A 330 -0.09 -4.82 23.70
CA ARG A 330 0.02 -6.27 23.80
C ARG A 330 0.58 -6.89 22.52
N PHE A 331 0.14 -6.42 21.36
CA PHE A 331 0.64 -6.85 20.06
C PHE A 331 2.15 -6.60 19.93
N LYS A 332 2.61 -5.39 20.25
CA LYS A 332 4.05 -5.05 20.27
C LYS A 332 4.86 -5.95 21.19
N GLN A 333 4.33 -6.28 22.37
CA GLN A 333 4.98 -7.18 23.33
C GLN A 333 5.07 -8.61 22.80
N ALA A 334 3.98 -9.15 22.26
CA ALA A 334 3.94 -10.47 21.63
C ALA A 334 4.96 -10.55 20.49
N LYS A 335 4.93 -9.58 19.58
CA LYS A 335 5.86 -9.49 18.45
C LYS A 335 7.33 -9.45 18.91
N SER A 336 7.66 -8.63 19.90
CA SER A 336 9.03 -8.56 20.47
C SER A 336 9.48 -9.91 21.02
N ARG A 337 8.58 -10.62 21.72
CA ARG A 337 8.88 -11.95 22.28
C ARG A 337 9.19 -12.96 21.19
N VAL A 338 8.41 -12.98 20.11
CA VAL A 338 8.65 -13.86 18.96
C VAL A 338 9.99 -13.53 18.31
N GLN A 339 10.29 -12.25 18.09
CA GLN A 339 11.57 -11.81 17.53
C GLN A 339 12.77 -12.25 18.40
N ASP A 340 12.66 -12.15 19.73
CA ASP A 340 13.69 -12.61 20.67
C ASP A 340 13.89 -14.13 20.60
N GLN A 341 12.81 -14.91 20.48
CA GLN A 341 12.86 -16.36 20.32
C GLN A 341 13.52 -16.77 18.99
N MET A 342 13.18 -16.07 17.90
CA MET A 342 13.82 -16.28 16.60
C MET A 342 15.33 -15.97 16.64
N ALA A 343 15.71 -14.87 17.31
CA ALA A 343 17.11 -14.51 17.49
C ALA A 343 17.89 -15.52 18.34
N ALA A 344 17.24 -16.11 19.35
CA ALA A 344 17.83 -17.16 20.18
C ALA A 344 18.00 -18.50 19.43
N SER A 345 17.10 -18.81 18.49
CA SER A 345 17.12 -20.08 17.73
C SER A 345 18.16 -20.11 16.59
N VAL A 346 18.75 -18.96 16.26
CA VAL A 346 19.81 -18.81 15.24
C VAL A 346 21.22 -18.85 15.86
N ARG A 347 21.33 -18.80 17.20
CA ARG A 347 22.58 -18.99 17.95
C ARG A 347 22.78 -20.45 18.31
#